data_AF-A0AA46NXT1-F1
#
_entry.id   AF-A0AA46NXT1-F1
#
_cell.length_a   1.000
_cell.length_b   1.000
_cell.length_c   1.000
_cell.angle_alpha   90.00
_cell.angle_beta   90.00
_cell.angle_gamma   90.00
#
_symmetry.space_group_name_H-M   'P 1'
#
loop_
_entity.id
_entity.type
_entity.pdbx_description
1 polymer ?
#
loop_
_entity_poly.entity_id
_entity_poly.type
_entity_poly.pdbx_seq_one_letter_code
_entity_poly.pdbx_strand_id
1 'polypeptide(L)'
;MIPGEVITPDSEIELNVGRQTLKVSVANTGDRPIQVGSHFHFAEANDALQFDREQTKGYRLNIAAGTAVRFEPGQSRDVELVALAGKREVYGFAGRVMGALD
;
A
#
# COMPACT_ATOMS: atom_id res chain seq x y z
N MET A 1 -30.78 -26.44 -1.58
CA MET A 1 -29.66 -26.63 -2.51
C MET A 1 -29.72 -25.49 -3.52
N ILE A 2 -28.72 -24.63 -3.52
CA ILE A 2 -28.63 -23.44 -4.37
C ILE A 2 -27.54 -23.72 -5.41
N PRO A 3 -27.89 -23.93 -6.70
CA PRO A 3 -26.89 -24.15 -7.73
C PRO A 3 -25.85 -23.02 -7.77
N GLY A 4 -24.58 -23.37 -7.59
CA GLY A 4 -23.46 -22.41 -7.57
C GLY A 4 -23.15 -21.79 -6.22
N GLU A 5 -23.78 -22.22 -5.12
CA GLU A 5 -23.40 -21.75 -3.79
C GLU A 5 -21.97 -22.16 -3.43
N VAL A 6 -21.22 -21.22 -2.84
CA VAL A 6 -19.89 -21.47 -2.30
C VAL A 6 -20.01 -21.56 -0.79
N ILE A 7 -19.70 -22.74 -0.25
CA ILE A 7 -19.65 -22.97 1.20
C ILE A 7 -18.18 -22.92 1.59
N THR A 8 -17.79 -21.90 2.34
CA THR A 8 -16.43 -21.74 2.85
C THR A 8 -16.31 -22.33 4.26
N PRO A 9 -15.12 -22.81 4.66
CA PRO A 9 -14.85 -23.05 6.08
C PRO A 9 -14.98 -21.77 6.90
N ASP A 10 -15.24 -21.92 8.20
CA ASP A 10 -15.17 -20.82 9.17
C ASP A 10 -13.71 -20.56 9.55
N SER A 11 -12.97 -19.94 8.62
CA SER A 11 -11.55 -19.65 8.79
C SER A 11 -11.17 -18.33 8.14
N GLU A 12 -10.27 -17.59 8.79
CA GLU A 12 -9.68 -16.38 8.21
C GLU A 12 -8.45 -16.70 7.35
N ILE A 13 -8.16 -15.83 6.38
CA ILE A 13 -6.96 -15.91 5.55
C ILE A 13 -6.06 -14.74 5.93
N GLU A 14 -4.94 -15.04 6.59
CA GLU A 14 -3.90 -14.04 6.84
C GLU A 14 -3.20 -13.66 5.54
N LEU A 15 -3.03 -12.36 5.31
CA LEU A 15 -2.31 -11.83 4.16
C LEU A 15 -0.89 -11.42 4.53
N ASN A 16 0.03 -11.59 3.58
CA ASN A 16 1.39 -11.08 3.65
C ASN A 16 2.23 -11.61 4.84
N VAL A 17 1.90 -12.81 5.34
CA VAL A 17 2.54 -13.47 6.49
C VAL A 17 4.07 -13.49 6.36
N GLY A 18 4.75 -13.25 7.49
CA GLY A 18 6.21 -13.32 7.59
C GLY A 18 6.97 -12.16 6.94
N ARG A 19 6.27 -11.14 6.42
CA ARG A 19 6.92 -9.96 5.83
C ARG A 19 7.03 -8.81 6.83
N GLN A 20 8.11 -8.04 6.71
CA GLN A 20 8.32 -6.84 7.51
C GLN A 20 7.22 -5.82 7.22
N THR A 21 6.65 -5.28 8.30
CA THR A 21 5.64 -4.21 8.25
C THR A 21 6.18 -2.92 8.84
N LEU A 22 5.55 -1.81 8.47
CA LEU A 22 5.87 -0.46 8.94
C LEU A 22 4.59 0.34 9.11
N LYS A 23 4.39 0.97 10.28
CA LYS A 23 3.28 1.90 10.50
C LYS A 23 3.72 3.32 10.21
N VAL A 24 2.94 4.05 9.42
CA VAL A 24 3.26 5.41 8.99
C VAL A 24 2.02 6.29 9.07
N SER A 25 2.18 7.48 9.62
CA SER A 25 1.14 8.52 9.56
C SER A 25 1.25 9.29 8.25
N VAL A 26 0.14 9.41 7.53
CA VAL A 26 0.09 9.99 6.19
C VAL A 26 -0.98 11.07 6.16
N ALA A 27 -0.60 12.28 5.78
CA ALA A 27 -1.51 13.41 5.65
C ALA A 27 -1.67 13.85 4.19
N ASN A 28 -2.89 14.08 3.73
CA ASN A 28 -3.15 14.72 2.44
C ASN A 28 -3.22 16.24 2.62
N THR A 29 -2.20 16.94 2.16
CA THR A 29 -2.13 18.41 2.19
C THR A 29 -2.72 19.06 0.94
N GLY A 30 -3.21 18.26 0.00
CA GLY A 30 -3.86 18.72 -1.22
C GLY A 30 -5.33 19.11 -1.00
N ASP A 31 -5.89 19.74 -2.03
CA ASP A 31 -7.29 20.17 -2.10
C ASP A 31 -8.23 19.11 -2.74
N ARG A 32 -7.66 17.99 -3.18
CA ARG A 32 -8.37 16.90 -3.85
C ARG A 32 -8.10 15.57 -3.15
N PRO A 33 -9.08 14.66 -3.17
CA PRO A 33 -8.89 13.34 -2.58
C PRO A 33 -7.85 12.53 -3.36
N ILE A 34 -7.08 11.74 -2.63
CA ILE A 34 -6.03 10.87 -3.17
C ILE A 34 -6.32 9.43 -2.75
N GLN A 35 -6.21 8.50 -3.69
CA GLN A 35 -6.40 7.08 -3.42
C GLN A 35 -5.18 6.30 -3.88
N VAL A 36 -4.62 5.48 -2.98
CA VAL A 36 -3.41 4.69 -3.23
C VAL A 36 -3.77 3.21 -3.18
N GLY A 37 -3.44 2.48 -4.26
CA GLY A 37 -3.75 1.05 -4.39
C GLY A 37 -2.77 0.14 -3.65
N SER A 38 -3.21 -1.09 -3.39
CA SER A 38 -2.47 -2.13 -2.65
C SER A 38 -1.03 -2.41 -3.12
N HIS A 39 -0.73 -2.24 -4.41
CA HIS A 39 0.56 -2.61 -5.04
C HIS A 39 1.38 -1.42 -5.54
N PHE A 40 0.98 -0.20 -5.24
CA PHE A 40 1.76 0.98 -5.58
C PHE A 40 2.99 1.09 -4.67
N HIS A 41 4.16 1.44 -5.22
CA HIS A 41 5.35 1.68 -4.41
C HIS A 41 5.17 2.95 -3.58
N PHE A 42 5.00 2.79 -2.26
CA PHE A 42 4.40 3.84 -1.42
C PHE A 42 5.24 5.12 -1.37
N ALA A 43 6.58 5.01 -1.39
CA ALA A 43 7.49 6.16 -1.43
C ALA A 43 7.31 7.07 -2.66
N GLU A 44 6.74 6.54 -3.74
CA GLU A 44 6.47 7.26 -5.00
C GLU A 44 5.03 7.77 -5.09
N ALA A 45 4.23 7.63 -4.02
CA ALA A 45 2.85 8.12 -4.00
C ALA A 45 2.81 9.66 -4.16
N ASN A 46 1.63 10.19 -4.51
CA ASN A 46 1.41 11.60 -4.82
C ASN A 46 2.10 12.57 -3.85
N ASP A 47 2.70 13.65 -4.37
CA ASP A 47 3.48 14.63 -3.59
C ASP A 47 2.66 15.46 -2.60
N ALA A 48 1.35 15.55 -2.80
CA ALA A 48 0.45 16.14 -1.81
C ALA A 48 0.22 15.23 -0.59
N LEU A 49 0.73 14.00 -0.59
CA LEU A 49 0.78 13.17 0.61
C LEU A 49 2.10 13.44 1.37
N GLN A 50 1.95 13.87 2.61
CA GLN A 50 3.04 14.13 3.55
C GLN A 50 3.23 12.93 4.49
N PHE A 51 4.42 12.34 4.44
CA PHE A 51 4.89 11.23 5.27
C PHE A 51 6.41 11.08 5.07
N ASP A 52 7.07 10.22 5.86
CA ASP A 52 8.49 9.91 5.66
C ASP A 52 8.69 9.02 4.42
N ARG A 53 9.18 9.60 3.32
CA ARG A 53 9.37 8.88 2.05
C ARG A 53 10.54 7.91 2.08
N GLU A 54 11.61 8.25 2.79
CA GLU A 54 12.80 7.40 2.86
C GLU A 54 12.50 6.11 3.62
N GLN A 55 11.78 6.21 4.75
CA GLN A 55 11.38 5.02 5.52
C GLN A 55 10.44 4.09 4.76
N THR A 56 9.69 4.61 3.78
CA THR A 56 8.70 3.82 3.02
C THR A 56 9.23 3.26 1.71
N LYS A 57 10.52 3.51 1.39
CA LYS A 57 11.16 2.96 0.20
C LYS A 57 11.16 1.43 0.26
N GLY A 58 10.65 0.79 -0.78
CA GLY A 58 10.50 -0.65 -0.87
C GLY A 58 9.29 -1.23 -0.13
N TYR A 59 8.31 -0.40 0.21
CA TYR A 59 7.05 -0.83 0.83
C TYR A 59 5.83 -0.52 -0.04
N ARG A 60 4.75 -1.27 0.22
CA ARG A 60 3.40 -1.05 -0.33
C ARG A 60 2.36 -1.18 0.78
N LEU A 61 1.11 -0.76 0.57
CA LEU A 61 0.05 -0.90 1.57
C LEU A 61 -0.15 -2.37 2.00
N ASN A 62 -0.24 -2.62 3.30
CA ASN A 62 -0.54 -3.93 3.88
C ASN A 62 -2.05 -4.20 3.90
N ILE A 63 -2.65 -4.23 2.71
CA ILE A 63 -4.09 -4.44 2.52
C ILE A 63 -4.34 -5.56 1.49
N ALA A 64 -5.60 -6.02 1.39
CA ALA A 64 -6.01 -7.02 0.43
C ALA A 64 -5.70 -6.58 -1.01
N ALA A 65 -5.25 -7.53 -1.85
CA ALA A 65 -4.91 -7.25 -3.23
C ALA A 65 -6.13 -6.68 -3.99
N GLY A 66 -5.88 -5.69 -4.85
CA GLY A 66 -6.95 -4.99 -5.59
C GLY A 66 -7.67 -3.89 -4.81
N THR A 67 -7.49 -3.79 -3.49
CA THR A 67 -8.07 -2.72 -2.67
C THR A 67 -7.17 -1.48 -2.62
N ALA A 68 -7.66 -0.40 -1.99
CA ALA A 68 -6.98 0.88 -1.88
C ALA A 68 -7.32 1.62 -0.57
N VAL A 69 -6.45 2.53 -0.15
CA VAL A 69 -6.72 3.50 0.92
C VAL A 69 -6.95 4.86 0.30
N ARG A 70 -8.02 5.53 0.75
CA ARG A 70 -8.42 6.87 0.32
C ARG A 70 -8.12 7.88 1.42
N PHE A 71 -7.55 9.02 1.02
CA PHE A 71 -7.21 10.16 1.84
C PHE A 71 -7.98 11.39 1.35
N GLU A 72 -8.92 11.88 2.14
CA GLU A 72 -9.64 13.12 1.85
C GLU A 72 -8.73 14.36 2.02
N PRO A 73 -9.06 15.51 1.42
CA PRO A 73 -8.31 16.76 1.63
C PRO A 73 -8.17 17.10 3.12
N GLY A 74 -6.95 17.39 3.57
CA GLY A 74 -6.63 17.73 4.97
C GLY A 74 -6.66 16.54 5.94
N GLN A 75 -7.00 15.33 5.49
CA GLN A 75 -7.05 14.15 6.35
C GLN A 75 -5.64 13.65 6.68
N SER A 76 -5.41 13.34 7.96
CA SER A 76 -4.29 12.51 8.40
C SER A 76 -4.79 11.15 8.86
N ARG A 77 -4.06 10.09 8.50
CA ARG A 77 -4.41 8.71 8.86
C ARG A 77 -3.16 7.85 8.97
N ASP A 78 -3.16 6.98 9.96
CA ASP A 78 -2.15 5.92 10.08
C ASP A 78 -2.48 4.75 9.14
N VAL A 79 -1.48 4.32 8.41
CA VAL A 79 -1.53 3.13 7.54
C VAL A 79 -0.42 2.17 7.91
N GLU A 80 -0.67 0.88 7.65
CA GLU A 80 0.36 -0.14 7.74
C GLU A 80 0.84 -0.50 6.33
N LEU A 81 2.15 -0.54 6.17
CA LEU A 81 2.83 -0.94 4.95
C LEU A 81 3.50 -2.29 5.15
N VAL A 82 3.78 -2.96 4.05
CA VAL A 82 4.48 -4.24 3.99
C VAL A 82 5.58 -4.20 2.92
N ALA A 83 6.70 -4.83 3.21
CA ALA A 83 7.84 -4.86 2.31
C ALA A 83 7.48 -5.54 0.97
N LEU A 84 7.97 -4.95 -0.13
CA LEU A 84 8.01 -5.59 -1.43
C LEU A 84 8.88 -6.85 -1.36
N ALA A 85 8.40 -7.90 -2.01
CA ALA A 85 9.07 -9.20 -2.11
C ALA A 85 9.61 -9.42 -3.54
N GLY A 86 10.07 -10.63 -3.84
CA GLY A 86 10.67 -10.96 -5.12
C GLY A 86 12.05 -10.30 -5.27
N LYS A 87 12.37 -9.81 -6.48
CA LYS A 87 13.67 -9.17 -6.76
C LYS A 87 13.87 -7.81 -6.10
N ARG A 88 12.81 -7.22 -5.55
CA ARG A 88 12.84 -5.87 -4.93
C ARG A 88 13.40 -4.82 -5.89
N GLU A 89 12.91 -4.84 -7.13
CA GLU A 89 13.19 -3.85 -8.16
C GLU A 89 11.91 -3.09 -8.50
N VAL A 90 12.02 -1.76 -8.69
CA VAL A 90 10.90 -0.87 -8.98
C VAL A 90 11.20 -0.03 -10.22
N TYR A 91 10.34 -0.15 -11.23
CA TYR A 91 10.42 0.60 -12.48
C TYR A 91 9.08 1.28 -12.79
N GLY A 92 9.12 2.45 -13.42
CA GLY A 92 7.94 3.24 -13.75
C GLY A 92 7.53 4.19 -12.61
N PHE A 93 6.27 4.13 -12.19
CA PHE A 93 5.68 4.99 -11.14
C PHE A 93 5.98 6.49 -11.35
N ALA A 94 6.61 7.14 -10.37
CA ALA A 94 7.01 8.55 -10.46
C ALA A 94 8.46 8.70 -10.97
N GLY A 95 9.09 7.59 -11.40
CA GLY A 95 10.44 7.57 -11.94
C GLY A 95 11.54 7.79 -10.91
N ARG A 96 11.26 7.63 -9.60
CA ARG A 96 12.22 7.99 -8.53
C ARG A 96 13.20 6.89 -8.18
N VAL A 97 12.81 5.62 -8.38
CA VAL A 97 13.69 4.47 -8.10
C VAL A 97 14.32 3.91 -9.37
N MET A 98 13.51 3.50 -10.35
CA MET A 98 13.96 2.99 -11.65
C MET A 98 15.05 1.90 -11.58
N GLY A 99 14.97 1.00 -10.61
CA GLY A 99 16.00 -0.01 -10.38
C GLY A 99 15.80 -0.85 -9.11
N ALA A 100 16.86 -1.53 -8.70
CA ALA A 100 16.92 -2.26 -7.44
C ALA A 100 16.78 -1.32 -6.24
N LEU A 101 16.10 -1.80 -5.20
CA LEU A 101 15.92 -1.07 -3.94
C LEU A 101 17.11 -1.26 -2.99
N ASP A 102 17.86 -2.34 -3.19
CA ASP A 102 19.04 -2.79 -2.44
C ASP A 102 20.25 -2.92 -3.37
#